data_AF-A0A7C2U4N3-F1
#
_entry.id   AF-A0A7C2U4N3-F1
#
_cell.length_a   1.000
_cell.length_b   1.000
_cell.length_c   1.000
_cell.angle_alpha   90.00
_cell.angle_beta   90.00
_cell.angle_gamma   90.00
#
_symmetry.space_group_name_H-M   'P 1'
#
loop_
_entity.id
_entity.type
_entity.pdbx_description
1 polymer ?
#
loop_
_entity_poly.entity_id
_entity_poly.type
_entity_poly.pdbx_seq_one_letter_code
_entity_poly.pdbx_strand_id
1 'polypeptide(L)'
;MTLTSEEGMKNLLNSVNQISKAHEWQHKLLWLATGLLLFETLTGLSIWLLPFSVSNQVTVLLHTVVGLVFIIPYAWYQIRHWLIYREQSMTHVKLTGYFSLVATLVAAISGVVLTYQAVFQTKISSGWDWAHLISTFALIAALLPHVLVLVWRNFKVRQQETMQPILAAEKQFGWKTLFTVAALFAVVALSVYAYQPVKLNNNFPDDYSYLYGPDRPFAPSLAKTNTNGAFDARSLGGSQSCGTSGCHEEIVKEWEVSAHRYAALDPAFQAVQKVMGEQNGAESTRYCGGCHDPISLFSGTKNIFRDDLTGLIGYQEGVSCIVCHAIKETDVKGNANYVITQPRRYLFELSEGKAAQFFSNFLIRAYPKYHIESLQHRLFKSPEFCAACHKQFIDQEINKVGWVQLQNQYDNWRKSRWNHPDEPNKTIECRECHMPLHDSRDPSSGDALDYNRTKKDGKHRSHRFIAANQFIPSLMKLPGAAKQDSLTEKWLRGEYE
;
A
#
# COMPACT_ATOMS: atom_id res chain seq x y z
N MET A 1 -47.88 -27.54 62.65
CA MET A 1 -46.87 -28.37 61.95
C MET A 1 -47.07 -28.11 60.47
N THR A 2 -46.18 -27.29 59.91
CA THR A 2 -46.30 -26.61 58.63
C THR A 2 -46.07 -27.56 57.46
N LEU A 3 -47.10 -27.73 56.63
CA LEU A 3 -47.02 -28.32 55.30
C LEU A 3 -46.19 -27.39 54.41
N THR A 4 -44.96 -27.81 54.12
CA THR A 4 -44.12 -27.26 53.06
C THR A 4 -44.81 -27.53 51.72
N SER A 5 -45.52 -26.54 51.17
CA SER A 5 -46.14 -26.68 49.86
C SER A 5 -45.05 -26.73 48.78
N GLU A 6 -45.16 -27.72 47.88
CA GLU A 6 -44.43 -27.79 46.60
C GLU A 6 -44.46 -26.45 45.83
N GLU A 7 -45.48 -25.64 46.09
CA GLU A 7 -45.71 -24.33 45.52
C GLU A 7 -44.75 -23.26 46.08
N GLY A 8 -44.42 -23.33 47.38
CA GLY A 8 -43.37 -22.51 47.98
C GLY A 8 -41.98 -22.85 47.45
N MET A 9 -41.72 -24.14 47.16
CA MET A 9 -40.45 -24.59 46.60
C MET A 9 -40.36 -24.35 45.08
N LYS A 10 -41.46 -24.44 44.32
CA LYS A 10 -41.56 -23.97 42.92
C LYS A 10 -41.39 -22.46 42.79
N ASN A 11 -41.92 -21.68 43.74
CA ASN A 11 -41.75 -20.23 43.74
C ASN A 11 -40.33 -19.80 44.16
N LEU A 12 -39.67 -20.53 45.07
CA LEU A 12 -38.25 -20.34 45.36
C LEU A 12 -37.35 -20.82 44.21
N LEU A 13 -37.67 -21.93 43.55
CA LEU A 13 -36.92 -22.41 42.38
C LEU A 13 -37.14 -21.49 41.16
N ASN A 14 -38.33 -20.92 40.98
CA ASN A 14 -38.58 -19.90 39.95
C ASN A 14 -37.93 -18.55 40.25
N SER A 15 -37.74 -18.19 41.54
CA SER A 15 -37.02 -16.96 41.91
C SER A 15 -35.50 -17.13 41.84
N VAL A 16 -34.99 -18.35 42.02
CA VAL A 16 -33.56 -18.69 41.92
C VAL A 16 -33.13 -18.97 40.47
N ASN A 17 -34.05 -19.32 39.55
CA ASN A 17 -33.76 -19.53 38.12
C ASN A 17 -33.97 -18.30 37.22
N GLN A 18 -34.37 -17.15 37.76
CA GLN A 18 -34.53 -15.92 36.99
C GLN A 18 -33.47 -14.90 37.40
N ILE A 19 -32.31 -14.94 36.72
CA ILE A 19 -31.52 -13.70 36.61
C ILE A 19 -32.46 -12.64 36.04
N SER A 20 -32.69 -11.57 36.81
CA SER A 20 -33.55 -10.47 36.40
C SER A 20 -33.13 -9.98 35.00
N LYS A 21 -34.07 -9.93 34.05
CA LYS A 21 -33.79 -9.40 32.70
C LYS A 21 -33.15 -8.01 32.75
N ALA A 22 -33.52 -7.18 33.72
CA ALA A 22 -32.92 -5.87 33.93
C ALA A 22 -31.43 -5.96 34.37
N HIS A 23 -31.08 -6.97 35.16
CA HIS A 23 -29.69 -7.22 35.57
C HIS A 23 -28.83 -7.63 34.37
N GLU A 24 -29.35 -8.45 33.45
CA GLU A 24 -28.65 -8.81 32.21
C GLU A 24 -28.37 -7.58 31.33
N TRP A 25 -29.34 -6.69 31.17
CA TRP A 25 -29.16 -5.43 30.44
C TRP A 25 -28.11 -4.51 31.08
N GLN A 26 -27.96 -4.55 32.41
CA GLN A 26 -26.97 -3.73 33.13
C GLN A 26 -25.58 -4.38 33.22
N HIS A 27 -25.45 -5.64 32.77
CA HIS A 27 -24.22 -6.40 32.95
C HIS A 27 -23.03 -5.73 32.23
N LYS A 28 -21.90 -5.62 32.92
CA LYS A 28 -20.72 -4.89 32.41
C LYS A 28 -20.22 -5.42 31.07
N LEU A 29 -20.16 -6.75 30.95
CA LEU A 29 -19.70 -7.41 29.73
C LEU A 29 -20.61 -7.14 28.53
N LEU A 30 -21.91 -6.91 28.73
CA LEU A 30 -22.86 -6.75 27.62
C LEU A 30 -22.59 -5.44 26.87
N TRP A 31 -22.54 -4.30 27.57
CA TRP A 31 -22.32 -3.01 26.91
C TRP A 31 -20.88 -2.84 26.44
N LEU A 32 -19.88 -3.40 27.15
CA LEU A 32 -18.50 -3.41 26.68
C LEU A 32 -18.36 -4.24 25.40
N ALA A 33 -18.89 -5.46 25.39
CA ALA A 33 -18.82 -6.33 24.21
C ALA A 33 -19.57 -5.73 23.02
N THR A 34 -20.74 -5.14 23.26
CA THR A 34 -21.49 -4.47 22.19
C THR A 34 -20.75 -3.24 21.66
N GLY A 35 -20.22 -2.39 22.55
CA GLY A 35 -19.51 -1.17 22.16
C GLY A 35 -18.24 -1.47 21.35
N LEU A 36 -17.45 -2.45 21.80
CA LEU A 36 -16.27 -2.90 21.08
C LEU A 36 -16.63 -3.54 19.74
N LEU A 37 -17.65 -4.41 19.70
CA LEU A 37 -18.08 -5.03 18.44
C LEU A 37 -18.58 -4.00 17.42
N LEU A 38 -19.32 -2.98 17.87
CA LEU A 38 -19.74 -1.86 17.01
C LEU A 38 -18.54 -1.05 16.52
N PHE A 39 -17.57 -0.76 17.39
CA PHE A 39 -16.34 -0.07 17.00
C PHE A 39 -15.56 -0.87 15.94
N GLU A 40 -15.31 -2.16 16.17
CA GLU A 40 -14.62 -3.06 15.22
C GLU A 40 -15.38 -3.14 13.88
N THR A 41 -16.71 -3.24 13.93
CA THR A 41 -17.54 -3.29 12.71
C THR A 41 -17.45 -1.98 11.92
N LEU A 42 -17.59 -0.83 12.60
CA LEU A 42 -17.56 0.49 11.94
C LEU A 42 -16.17 0.81 11.39
N THR A 43 -15.11 0.49 12.14
CA THR A 43 -13.73 0.71 11.70
C THR A 43 -13.35 -0.24 10.56
N GLY A 44 -13.76 -1.51 10.60
CA GLY A 44 -13.59 -2.45 9.49
C GLY A 44 -14.28 -1.97 8.20
N LEU A 45 -15.52 -1.48 8.30
CA LEU A 45 -16.23 -0.88 7.16
C LEU A 45 -15.54 0.40 6.65
N SER A 46 -15.01 1.24 7.56
CA SER A 46 -14.24 2.43 7.21
C SER A 46 -12.99 2.09 6.40
N ILE A 47 -12.23 1.09 6.82
CA ILE A 47 -11.01 0.62 6.14
C ILE A 47 -11.34 0.15 4.71
N TRP A 48 -12.48 -0.52 4.53
CA TRP A 48 -12.92 -1.04 3.23
C TRP A 48 -13.52 0.02 2.29
N LEU A 49 -14.37 0.91 2.81
CA LEU A 49 -15.14 1.88 2.01
C LEU A 49 -14.45 3.22 1.78
N LEU A 50 -13.72 3.72 2.78
CA LEU A 50 -13.14 5.06 2.72
C LEU A 50 -11.78 5.06 2.00
N PRO A 51 -11.42 6.17 1.35
CA PRO A 51 -10.16 6.26 0.60
C PRO A 51 -8.93 6.27 1.52
N PHE A 52 -7.78 5.95 0.92
CA PHE A 52 -6.48 6.01 1.57
C PHE A 52 -6.20 7.42 2.13
N SER A 53 -6.08 7.50 3.46
CA SER A 53 -5.90 8.74 4.22
C SER A 53 -5.15 8.46 5.52
N VAL A 54 -4.66 9.51 6.18
CA VAL A 54 -4.05 9.41 7.52
C VAL A 54 -5.05 8.80 8.50
N SER A 55 -6.31 9.25 8.49
CA SER A 55 -7.36 8.75 9.37
C SER A 55 -7.62 7.26 9.20
N ASN A 56 -7.71 6.77 7.96
CA ASN A 56 -7.92 5.35 7.72
C ASN A 56 -6.70 4.51 8.13
N GLN A 57 -5.47 5.00 7.94
CA GLN A 57 -4.27 4.28 8.39
C GLN A 57 -4.20 4.18 9.91
N VAL A 58 -4.52 5.26 10.65
CA VAL A 58 -4.66 5.22 12.11
C VAL A 58 -5.76 4.24 12.52
N THR A 59 -6.86 4.21 11.78
CA THR A 59 -7.98 3.28 12.00
C THR A 59 -7.53 1.83 11.84
N VAL A 60 -6.70 1.48 10.84
CA VAL A 60 -6.13 0.13 10.70
C VAL A 60 -5.34 -0.29 11.94
N LEU A 61 -4.48 0.59 12.46
CA LEU A 61 -3.69 0.31 13.66
C LEU A 61 -4.59 0.08 14.88
N LEU A 62 -5.56 0.96 15.11
CA LEU A 62 -6.44 0.88 16.27
C LEU A 62 -7.45 -0.28 16.17
N HIS A 63 -8.00 -0.55 14.99
CA HIS A 63 -8.84 -1.74 14.72
C HIS A 63 -8.07 -3.02 15.07
N THR A 64 -6.81 -3.11 14.63
CA THR A 64 -5.97 -4.28 14.94
C THR A 64 -5.73 -4.44 16.44
N VAL A 65 -5.31 -3.37 17.13
CA VAL A 65 -4.97 -3.43 18.56
C VAL A 65 -6.22 -3.68 19.41
N VAL A 66 -7.30 -2.93 19.17
CA VAL A 66 -8.55 -3.07 19.90
C VAL A 66 -9.17 -4.43 19.62
N GLY A 67 -9.16 -4.90 18.37
CA GLY A 67 -9.62 -6.23 17.99
C GLY A 67 -8.90 -7.35 18.74
N LEU A 68 -7.56 -7.31 18.82
CA LEU A 68 -6.79 -8.30 19.58
C LEU A 68 -7.13 -8.31 21.07
N VAL A 69 -7.24 -7.13 21.68
CA VAL A 69 -7.61 -6.99 23.11
C VAL A 69 -9.06 -7.45 23.34
N PHE A 70 -9.94 -7.20 22.38
CA PHE A 70 -11.37 -7.47 22.46
C PHE A 70 -11.72 -8.97 22.41
N ILE A 71 -10.88 -9.82 21.78
CA ILE A 71 -11.14 -11.26 21.65
C ILE A 71 -11.44 -11.93 23.00
N ILE A 72 -10.66 -11.63 24.04
CA ILE A 72 -10.80 -12.27 25.36
C ILE A 72 -12.13 -11.91 26.05
N PRO A 73 -12.45 -10.62 26.30
CA PRO A 73 -13.71 -10.26 26.93
C PRO A 73 -14.92 -10.64 26.08
N TYR A 74 -14.80 -10.63 24.74
CA TYR A 74 -15.86 -11.10 23.86
C TYR A 74 -16.10 -12.61 24.01
N ALA A 75 -15.05 -13.42 23.99
CA ALA A 75 -15.16 -14.87 24.16
C ALA A 75 -15.82 -15.21 25.51
N TRP A 76 -15.42 -14.51 26.58
CA TRP A 76 -16.08 -14.67 27.88
C TRP A 76 -17.58 -14.33 27.82
N TYR A 77 -17.93 -13.19 27.21
CA TYR A 77 -19.32 -12.80 27.04
C TYR A 77 -20.11 -13.85 26.26
N GLN A 78 -19.57 -14.35 25.15
CA GLN A 78 -20.21 -15.36 24.32
C GLN A 78 -20.40 -16.70 25.04
N ILE A 79 -19.40 -17.17 25.80
CA ILE A 79 -19.51 -18.39 26.59
C ILE A 79 -20.62 -18.25 27.64
N ARG A 80 -20.62 -17.14 28.39
CA ARG A 80 -21.67 -16.85 29.39
C ARG A 80 -23.05 -16.79 28.74
N HIS A 81 -23.18 -16.04 27.65
CA HIS A 81 -24.43 -15.91 26.91
C HIS A 81 -24.93 -17.27 26.42
N TRP A 82 -24.06 -18.08 25.83
CA TRP A 82 -24.40 -19.43 25.41
C TRP A 82 -24.83 -20.32 26.59
N LEU A 83 -24.09 -20.32 27.69
CA LEU A 83 -24.42 -21.14 28.88
C LEU A 83 -25.80 -20.80 29.46
N ILE A 84 -26.17 -19.51 29.51
CA ILE A 84 -27.48 -19.05 30.01
C ILE A 84 -28.62 -19.52 29.09
N TYR A 85 -28.43 -19.47 27.77
CA TYR A 85 -29.51 -19.69 26.79
C TYR A 85 -29.49 -21.07 26.12
N ARG A 86 -28.49 -21.93 26.38
CA ARG A 86 -28.34 -23.25 25.71
C ARG A 86 -29.52 -24.19 25.98
N GLU A 87 -30.09 -24.15 27.17
CA GLU A 87 -31.18 -25.05 27.60
C GLU A 87 -32.56 -24.59 27.12
N GLN A 88 -32.67 -23.36 26.58
CA GLN A 88 -33.93 -22.85 26.02
C GLN A 88 -34.26 -23.51 24.66
N SER A 89 -35.56 -23.55 24.33
CA SER A 89 -36.02 -24.10 23.04
C SER A 89 -35.47 -23.31 21.84
N MET A 90 -35.35 -24.00 20.70
CA MET A 90 -34.87 -23.37 19.48
C MET A 90 -35.91 -22.39 18.94
N THR A 91 -35.49 -21.14 18.73
CA THR A 91 -36.31 -20.08 18.15
C THR A 91 -35.52 -19.36 17.06
N HIS A 92 -36.19 -18.60 16.20
CA HIS A 92 -35.50 -17.78 15.18
C HIS A 92 -34.49 -16.80 15.80
N VAL A 93 -34.74 -16.28 17.01
CA VAL A 93 -33.79 -15.40 17.72
C VAL A 93 -32.56 -16.18 18.19
N LYS A 94 -32.75 -17.38 18.76
CA LYS A 94 -31.63 -18.25 19.16
C LYS A 94 -30.81 -18.69 17.95
N LEU A 95 -31.48 -18.97 16.83
CA LEU A 95 -30.84 -19.33 15.56
C LEU A 95 -29.98 -18.18 15.01
N THR A 96 -30.51 -16.94 14.94
CA THR A 96 -29.71 -15.79 14.52
C THR A 96 -28.54 -15.53 15.47
N GLY A 97 -28.70 -15.81 16.77
CA GLY A 97 -27.61 -15.75 17.74
C GLY A 97 -26.47 -16.74 17.46
N TYR A 98 -26.78 -17.98 17.06
CA TYR A 98 -25.76 -18.94 16.63
C TYR A 98 -25.06 -18.51 15.34
N PHE A 99 -25.80 -17.97 14.37
CA PHE A 99 -25.20 -17.41 13.16
C PHE A 99 -24.24 -16.25 13.48
N SER A 100 -24.65 -15.34 14.37
CA SER A 100 -23.77 -14.26 14.85
C SER A 100 -22.52 -14.81 15.54
N LEU A 101 -22.67 -15.81 16.42
CA LEU A 101 -21.54 -16.45 17.12
C LEU A 101 -20.53 -17.03 16.13
N VAL A 102 -21.00 -17.79 15.13
CA VAL A 102 -20.14 -18.38 14.11
C VAL A 102 -19.47 -17.29 13.25
N ALA A 103 -20.23 -16.28 12.82
CA ALA A 103 -19.69 -15.19 12.02
C ALA A 103 -18.59 -14.43 12.79
N THR A 104 -18.80 -14.09 14.06
CA THR A 104 -17.77 -13.41 14.86
C THR A 104 -16.58 -14.31 15.15
N LEU A 105 -16.77 -15.63 15.32
CA LEU A 105 -15.66 -16.56 15.49
C LEU A 105 -14.76 -16.58 14.23
N VAL A 106 -15.36 -16.64 13.05
CA VAL A 106 -14.63 -16.55 11.77
C VAL A 106 -13.93 -15.20 11.65
N ALA A 107 -14.59 -14.09 11.99
CA ALA A 107 -14.00 -12.75 11.98
C ALA A 107 -12.79 -12.65 12.93
N ALA A 108 -12.91 -13.16 14.16
CA ALA A 108 -11.84 -13.15 15.14
C ALA A 108 -10.63 -14.00 14.70
N ILE A 109 -10.87 -15.23 14.23
CA ILE A 109 -9.80 -16.12 13.76
C ILE A 109 -9.10 -15.50 12.55
N SER A 110 -9.87 -15.06 11.54
CA SER A 110 -9.30 -14.43 10.35
C SER A 110 -8.54 -13.14 10.70
N GLY A 111 -9.05 -12.30 11.61
CA GLY A 111 -8.37 -11.10 12.08
C GLY A 111 -7.03 -11.38 12.77
N VAL A 112 -6.96 -12.42 13.62
CA VAL A 112 -5.71 -12.87 14.25
C VAL A 112 -4.72 -13.38 13.20
N VAL A 113 -5.18 -14.17 12.24
CA VAL A 113 -4.33 -14.68 11.15
C VAL A 113 -3.80 -13.53 10.31
N LEU A 114 -4.64 -12.59 9.88
CA LEU A 114 -4.23 -11.42 9.10
C LEU A 114 -3.23 -10.56 9.87
N THR A 115 -3.45 -10.36 11.17
CA THR A 115 -2.53 -9.62 12.02
C THR A 115 -1.18 -10.31 12.10
N TYR A 116 -1.16 -11.63 12.32
CA TYR A 116 0.07 -12.42 12.30
C TYR A 116 0.80 -12.30 10.96
N GLN A 117 0.08 -12.40 9.84
CA GLN A 117 0.65 -12.26 8.50
C GLN A 117 1.23 -10.87 8.25
N ALA A 118 0.54 -9.81 8.68
CA ALA A 118 1.04 -8.44 8.53
C ALA A 118 2.30 -8.17 9.37
N VAL A 119 2.42 -8.78 10.55
CA VAL A 119 3.59 -8.62 11.42
C VAL A 119 4.78 -9.45 10.94
N PHE A 120 4.56 -10.73 10.62
CA PHE A 120 5.63 -11.72 10.45
C PHE A 120 5.82 -12.26 9.03
N GLN A 121 4.91 -11.98 8.11
CA GLN A 121 5.00 -12.42 6.71
C GLN A 121 5.17 -11.22 5.75
N THR A 122 5.36 -11.51 4.47
CA THR A 122 5.60 -10.51 3.42
C THR A 122 4.30 -9.96 2.82
N LYS A 123 3.18 -10.65 2.99
CA LYS A 123 1.84 -10.21 2.58
C LYS A 123 0.74 -10.92 3.37
N ILE A 124 -0.44 -10.31 3.43
CA ILE A 124 -1.65 -10.98 3.89
C ILE A 124 -2.21 -11.91 2.80
N SER A 125 -2.87 -12.98 3.22
CA SER A 125 -3.55 -13.90 2.30
C SER A 125 -4.89 -13.32 1.86
N SER A 126 -5.11 -13.26 0.54
CA SER A 126 -6.41 -12.85 -0.01
C SER A 126 -7.56 -13.72 0.48
N GLY A 127 -7.33 -15.02 0.74
CA GLY A 127 -8.38 -15.90 1.26
C GLY A 127 -8.82 -15.54 2.68
N TRP A 128 -7.87 -15.21 3.56
CA TRP A 128 -8.17 -14.79 4.93
C TRP A 128 -8.78 -13.38 4.98
N ASP A 129 -8.34 -12.49 4.09
CA ASP A 129 -8.90 -11.14 3.94
C ASP A 129 -10.38 -11.21 3.51
N TRP A 130 -10.69 -12.04 2.50
CA TRP A 130 -12.08 -12.30 2.10
C TRP A 130 -12.91 -12.96 3.21
N ALA A 131 -12.36 -13.94 3.92
CA ALA A 131 -13.06 -14.57 5.04
C ALA A 131 -13.41 -13.54 6.13
N HIS A 132 -12.48 -12.65 6.45
CA HIS A 132 -12.68 -11.57 7.42
C HIS A 132 -13.79 -10.61 6.96
N LEU A 133 -13.73 -10.15 5.71
CA LEU A 133 -14.71 -9.24 5.13
C LEU A 133 -16.12 -9.87 5.06
N ILE A 134 -16.24 -11.08 4.51
CA ILE A 134 -17.53 -11.78 4.36
C ILE A 134 -18.13 -12.07 5.74
N SER A 135 -17.31 -12.50 6.71
CA SER A 135 -17.79 -12.76 8.07
C SER A 135 -18.31 -11.51 8.77
N THR A 136 -17.75 -10.33 8.48
CA THR A 136 -18.26 -9.03 8.96
C THR A 136 -19.67 -8.77 8.42
N PHE A 137 -19.91 -8.95 7.12
CA PHE A 137 -21.25 -8.77 6.56
C PHE A 137 -22.26 -9.83 7.06
N ALA A 138 -21.83 -11.08 7.20
CA ALA A 138 -22.64 -12.14 7.79
C ALA A 138 -23.00 -11.81 9.25
N LEU A 139 -22.06 -11.27 10.02
CA LEU A 139 -22.28 -10.81 11.38
C LEU A 139 -23.32 -9.69 11.41
N ILE A 140 -23.19 -8.66 10.58
CA ILE A 140 -24.17 -7.57 10.48
C ILE A 140 -25.56 -8.14 10.15
N ALA A 141 -25.66 -9.02 9.16
CA ALA A 141 -26.90 -9.61 8.71
C ALA A 141 -27.58 -10.51 9.75
N ALA A 142 -26.81 -11.17 10.63
CA ALA A 142 -27.35 -12.03 11.69
C ALA A 142 -27.62 -11.25 13.00
N LEU A 143 -26.70 -10.38 13.40
CA LEU A 143 -26.73 -9.68 14.68
C LEU A 143 -27.78 -8.57 14.71
N LEU A 144 -27.95 -7.82 13.61
CA LEU A 144 -28.96 -6.77 13.55
C LEU A 144 -30.37 -7.33 13.79
N PRO A 145 -30.84 -8.36 13.07
CA PRO A 145 -32.12 -9.01 13.40
C PRO A 145 -32.16 -9.60 14.80
N HIS A 146 -31.06 -10.22 15.27
CA HIS A 146 -31.00 -10.80 16.61
C HIS A 146 -31.31 -9.76 17.71
N VAL A 147 -30.69 -8.58 17.63
CA VAL A 147 -30.91 -7.49 18.60
C VAL A 147 -32.24 -6.77 18.36
N LEU A 148 -32.59 -6.46 17.10
CA LEU A 148 -33.80 -5.70 16.78
C LEU A 148 -35.08 -6.43 17.16
N VAL A 149 -35.14 -7.75 16.97
CA VAL A 149 -36.32 -8.54 17.38
C VAL A 149 -36.49 -8.52 18.90
N LEU A 150 -35.40 -8.55 19.67
CA LEU A 150 -35.43 -8.45 21.12
C LEU A 150 -35.92 -7.08 21.58
N VAL A 151 -35.37 -6.00 21.01
CA VAL A 151 -35.78 -4.63 21.30
C VAL A 151 -37.24 -4.38 20.91
N TRP A 152 -37.68 -4.88 19.75
CA TRP A 152 -39.06 -4.72 19.28
C TRP A 152 -40.08 -5.50 20.13
N ARG A 153 -39.73 -6.72 20.55
CA ARG A 153 -40.56 -7.49 21.51
C ARG A 153 -40.72 -6.74 22.83
N ASN A 154 -39.64 -6.14 23.34
CA ASN A 154 -39.71 -5.34 24.56
C ASN A 154 -40.49 -4.03 24.35
N PHE A 155 -40.40 -3.41 23.16
CA PHE A 155 -41.19 -2.23 22.79
C PHE A 155 -42.70 -2.50 22.82
N LYS A 156 -43.16 -3.63 22.26
CA LYS A 156 -44.59 -3.98 22.20
C LYS A 156 -45.24 -4.19 23.57
N VAL A 157 -44.45 -4.47 24.61
CA VAL A 157 -44.94 -4.76 25.98
C VAL A 157 -44.74 -3.55 26.91
N ARG A 158 -44.32 -2.38 26.37
CA ARG A 158 -44.00 -1.15 27.13
C ARG A 158 -45.14 -0.55 27.97
N GLN A 159 -46.39 -0.90 27.70
CA GLN A 159 -47.55 -0.35 28.43
C GLN A 159 -47.78 -1.00 29.80
N GLN A 160 -47.04 -2.06 30.16
CA GLN A 160 -47.14 -2.70 31.47
C GLN A 160 -46.18 -2.08 32.48
N GLU A 161 -46.67 -1.64 33.64
CA GLU A 161 -45.86 -1.00 34.71
C GLU A 161 -44.67 -1.87 35.17
N THR A 162 -44.80 -3.19 35.07
CA THR A 162 -43.77 -4.19 35.38
C THR A 162 -42.52 -4.09 34.50
N MET A 163 -42.55 -3.36 33.38
CA MET A 163 -41.44 -3.22 32.43
C MET A 163 -40.56 -1.96 32.62
N GLN A 164 -40.97 -1.01 33.48
CA GLN A 164 -40.20 0.22 33.75
C GLN A 164 -38.73 -0.01 34.15
N PRO A 165 -38.38 -0.94 35.06
CA PRO A 165 -36.98 -1.19 35.42
C PRO A 165 -36.15 -1.78 34.27
N ILE A 166 -36.78 -2.55 33.37
CA ILE A 166 -36.11 -3.12 32.18
C ILE A 166 -35.83 -2.01 31.16
N LEU A 167 -36.77 -1.08 30.95
CA LEU A 167 -36.59 0.05 30.04
C LEU A 167 -35.49 1.01 30.50
N ALA A 168 -35.41 1.27 31.80
CA ALA A 168 -34.33 2.06 32.38
C ALA A 168 -32.97 1.37 32.18
N ALA A 169 -32.90 0.05 32.38
CA ALA A 169 -31.72 -0.75 32.12
C ALA A 169 -31.29 -0.75 30.64
N GLU A 170 -32.24 -0.91 29.70
CA GLU A 170 -31.99 -0.82 28.25
C GLU A 170 -31.45 0.55 27.83
N LYS A 171 -32.05 1.63 28.35
CA LYS A 171 -31.58 3.00 28.08
C LYS A 171 -30.16 3.20 28.61
N GLN A 172 -29.87 2.72 29.82
CA GLN A 172 -28.54 2.80 30.41
C GLN A 172 -27.51 2.00 29.60
N PHE A 173 -27.88 0.81 29.13
CA PHE A 173 -27.07 0.00 28.21
C PHE A 173 -26.75 0.76 26.92
N GLY A 174 -27.75 1.39 26.29
CA GLY A 174 -27.58 2.18 25.07
C GLY A 174 -26.61 3.34 25.27
N TRP A 175 -26.77 4.11 26.35
CA TRP A 175 -25.86 5.22 26.68
C TRP A 175 -24.43 4.76 26.96
N LYS A 176 -24.24 3.67 27.71
CA LYS A 176 -22.91 3.11 27.99
C LYS A 176 -22.23 2.58 26.73
N THR A 177 -22.99 1.94 25.85
CA THR A 177 -22.51 1.46 24.55
C THR A 177 -22.08 2.64 23.67
N LEU A 178 -22.94 3.66 23.54
CA LEU A 178 -22.62 4.87 22.78
C LEU A 178 -21.40 5.59 23.33
N PHE A 179 -21.29 5.74 24.66
CA PHE A 179 -20.13 6.34 25.30
C PHE A 179 -18.84 5.56 24.99
N THR A 180 -18.90 4.22 25.02
CA THR A 180 -17.75 3.36 24.71
C THR A 180 -17.29 3.57 23.27
N VAL A 181 -18.23 3.54 22.32
CA VAL A 181 -17.93 3.78 20.90
C VAL A 181 -17.36 5.18 20.69
N ALA A 182 -18.00 6.21 21.28
CA ALA A 182 -17.55 7.59 21.18
C ALA A 182 -16.14 7.79 21.79
N ALA A 183 -15.84 7.15 22.92
CA ALA A 183 -14.52 7.19 23.54
C ALA A 183 -13.44 6.56 22.63
N LEU A 184 -13.73 5.42 22.00
CA LEU A 184 -12.80 4.78 21.07
C LEU A 184 -12.56 5.62 19.81
N PHE A 185 -13.62 6.21 19.24
CA PHE A 185 -13.46 7.15 18.12
C PHE A 185 -12.76 8.45 18.53
N ALA A 186 -12.90 8.91 19.78
CA ALA A 186 -12.10 10.01 20.30
C ALA A 186 -10.60 9.65 20.34
N VAL A 187 -10.25 8.40 20.70
CA VAL A 187 -8.85 7.92 20.62
C VAL A 187 -8.36 7.91 19.18
N VAL A 188 -9.17 7.49 18.21
CA VAL A 188 -8.83 7.60 16.77
C VAL A 188 -8.56 9.06 16.39
N ALA A 189 -9.48 9.97 16.71
CA ALA A 189 -9.35 11.39 16.39
C ALA A 189 -8.12 12.03 17.04
N LEU A 190 -7.84 11.72 18.31
CA LEU A 190 -6.66 12.20 19.02
C LEU A 190 -5.37 11.64 18.42
N SER A 191 -5.36 10.37 18.01
CA SER A 191 -4.20 9.74 17.37
C SER A 191 -3.92 10.36 15.99
N VAL A 192 -4.96 10.66 15.22
CA VAL A 192 -4.85 11.41 13.95
C VAL A 192 -4.32 12.81 14.20
N TYR A 193 -4.83 13.52 15.21
CA TYR A 193 -4.40 14.86 15.56
C TYR A 193 -2.95 14.90 16.06
N ALA A 194 -2.53 13.90 16.84
CA ALA A 194 -1.19 13.80 17.37
C ALA A 194 -0.15 13.45 16.30
N TYR A 195 -0.55 12.79 15.22
CA TYR A 195 0.36 12.42 14.14
C TYR A 195 0.84 13.66 13.36
N GLN A 196 2.16 13.85 13.33
CA GLN A 196 2.80 14.91 12.56
C GLN A 196 3.43 14.30 11.30
N PRO A 197 2.83 14.47 10.11
CA PRO A 197 3.39 13.96 8.88
C PRO A 197 4.73 14.64 8.56
N VAL A 198 5.63 13.90 7.92
CA VAL A 198 6.84 14.49 7.33
C VAL A 198 6.42 15.53 6.31
N LYS A 199 6.81 16.79 6.54
CA LYS A 199 6.55 17.88 5.60
C LYS A 199 7.47 17.74 4.39
N LEU A 200 6.88 17.51 3.23
CA LEU A 200 7.56 17.53 1.94
C LEU A 200 7.67 18.97 1.45
N ASN A 201 8.87 19.37 1.01
CA ASN A 201 9.10 20.64 0.36
C ASN A 201 9.00 20.46 -1.16
N ASN A 202 7.83 20.76 -1.72
CA ASN A 202 7.54 20.67 -3.16
C ASN A 202 7.70 22.03 -3.87
N ASN A 203 8.57 22.88 -3.36
CA ASN A 203 8.89 24.16 -3.97
C ASN A 203 10.24 24.05 -4.70
N PHE A 204 10.34 24.72 -5.84
CA PHE A 204 11.64 24.95 -6.45
C PHE A 204 12.50 25.81 -5.51
N PRO A 205 13.83 25.67 -5.53
CA PRO A 205 14.74 26.59 -4.86
C PRO A 205 14.48 28.05 -5.25
N ASP A 206 14.76 29.00 -4.35
CA ASP A 206 14.53 30.43 -4.62
C ASP A 206 15.35 30.96 -5.81
N ASP A 207 16.50 30.33 -6.08
CA ASP A 207 17.38 30.64 -7.20
C ASP A 207 16.99 29.92 -8.50
N TYR A 208 15.86 29.19 -8.55
CA TYR A 208 15.47 28.37 -9.70
C TYR A 208 15.28 29.17 -10.99
N SER A 209 16.02 28.77 -12.02
CA SER A 209 15.97 29.37 -13.35
C SER A 209 14.84 28.78 -14.20
N TYR A 210 13.99 29.68 -14.69
CA TYR A 210 12.93 29.40 -15.66
C TYR A 210 13.33 29.81 -17.08
N LEU A 211 14.60 29.63 -17.45
CA LEU A 211 15.17 30.00 -18.76
C LEU A 211 14.31 29.57 -19.96
N TYR A 212 13.65 28.40 -19.86
CA TYR A 212 12.83 27.81 -20.92
C TYR A 212 11.33 28.10 -20.81
N GLY A 213 10.95 29.02 -19.93
CA GLY A 213 9.56 29.40 -19.65
C GLY A 213 9.01 28.80 -18.35
N PRO A 214 8.12 29.53 -17.64
CA PRO A 214 7.52 29.06 -16.39
C PRO A 214 6.57 27.86 -16.58
N ASP A 215 6.08 27.64 -17.80
CA ASP A 215 5.25 26.51 -18.20
C ASP A 215 6.05 25.23 -18.50
N ARG A 216 7.37 25.36 -18.72
CA ARG A 216 8.29 24.25 -18.99
C ARG A 216 9.46 24.22 -17.99
N PRO A 217 9.20 24.08 -16.67
CA PRO A 217 10.25 24.22 -15.66
C PRO A 217 11.37 23.19 -15.80
N PHE A 218 11.08 22.01 -16.34
CA PHE A 218 12.06 20.92 -16.53
C PHE A 218 12.69 20.89 -17.92
N ALA A 219 12.31 21.80 -18.81
CA ALA A 219 12.94 21.89 -20.11
C ALA A 219 14.45 22.16 -19.96
N PRO A 220 15.25 21.65 -20.90
CA PRO A 220 14.86 21.03 -22.18
C PRO A 220 14.47 19.54 -22.13
N SER A 221 14.44 18.90 -20.96
CA SER A 221 13.79 17.59 -20.83
C SER A 221 12.29 17.70 -21.08
N LEU A 222 11.69 16.66 -21.66
CA LEU A 222 10.25 16.57 -21.86
C LEU A 222 9.52 15.96 -20.66
N ALA A 223 10.25 15.61 -19.60
CA ALA A 223 9.70 15.06 -18.37
C ALA A 223 8.84 16.10 -17.64
N LYS A 224 7.71 15.65 -17.10
CA LYS A 224 6.77 16.51 -16.38
C LYS A 224 6.34 15.88 -15.08
N THR A 225 6.04 16.73 -14.11
CA THR A 225 5.24 16.35 -12.94
C THR A 225 3.76 16.60 -13.24
N ASN A 226 2.87 15.87 -12.59
CA ASN A 226 1.42 16.08 -12.74
C ASN A 226 0.94 17.44 -12.21
N THR A 227 1.78 18.15 -11.45
CA THR A 227 1.51 19.50 -10.94
C THR A 227 2.24 20.59 -11.72
N ASN A 228 3.13 20.22 -12.64
CA ASN A 228 4.15 21.09 -13.23
C ASN A 228 5.06 21.78 -12.19
N GLY A 229 5.04 21.34 -10.93
CA GLY A 229 5.86 21.88 -9.84
C GLY A 229 6.95 20.91 -9.39
N ALA A 230 7.82 21.36 -8.49
CA ALA A 230 8.87 20.53 -7.90
C ALA A 230 8.30 19.42 -7.01
N PHE A 231 9.07 18.35 -6.85
CA PHE A 231 8.86 17.33 -5.83
C PHE A 231 10.04 17.27 -4.88
N ASP A 232 9.75 17.11 -3.59
CA ASP A 232 10.77 16.81 -2.59
C ASP A 232 11.54 15.53 -2.96
N ALA A 233 12.86 15.59 -3.01
CA ALA A 233 13.69 14.46 -3.42
C ALA A 233 13.44 13.18 -2.59
N ARG A 234 13.09 13.32 -1.30
CA ARG A 234 12.78 12.19 -0.40
C ARG A 234 11.53 11.42 -0.81
N SER A 235 10.64 12.06 -1.58
CA SER A 235 9.43 11.41 -2.09
C SER A 235 9.70 10.47 -3.27
N LEU A 236 10.82 10.65 -3.97
CA LEU A 236 11.22 9.85 -5.13
C LEU A 236 12.40 8.92 -4.85
N GLY A 237 13.13 9.11 -3.76
CA GLY A 237 14.18 8.18 -3.32
C GLY A 237 13.70 7.10 -2.35
N GLY A 238 14.66 6.47 -1.68
CA GLY A 238 14.44 5.49 -0.62
C GLY A 238 14.27 4.06 -1.13
N SER A 239 14.82 3.71 -2.30
CA SER A 239 14.65 2.39 -2.93
C SER A 239 15.04 1.22 -2.02
N GLN A 240 16.05 1.41 -1.16
CA GLN A 240 16.47 0.41 -0.19
C GLN A 240 15.35 -0.04 0.74
N SER A 241 14.44 0.88 1.11
CA SER A 241 13.34 0.58 2.03
C SER A 241 12.41 -0.53 1.50
N CYS A 242 12.28 -0.65 0.17
CA CYS A 242 11.48 -1.68 -0.49
C CYS A 242 11.98 -3.11 -0.17
N GLY A 243 13.30 -3.27 0.01
CA GLY A 243 13.93 -4.54 0.35
C GLY A 243 14.02 -4.79 1.86
N THR A 244 14.17 -3.75 2.68
CA THR A 244 14.39 -3.90 4.14
C THR A 244 13.24 -4.54 4.92
N SER A 245 12.04 -4.60 4.34
CA SER A 245 10.86 -5.20 4.93
C SER A 245 10.73 -6.70 4.64
N GLY A 246 11.69 -7.33 3.97
CA GLY A 246 11.59 -8.73 3.54
C GLY A 246 10.67 -8.95 2.34
N CYS A 247 10.14 -7.88 1.74
CA CYS A 247 9.26 -7.96 0.58
C CYS A 247 10.08 -8.01 -0.72
N HIS A 248 10.70 -6.90 -1.13
CA HIS A 248 11.36 -6.75 -2.43
C HIS A 248 12.89 -6.95 -2.39
N GLU A 249 13.38 -7.87 -1.57
CA GLU A 249 14.82 -8.07 -1.37
C GLU A 249 15.56 -8.51 -2.64
N GLU A 250 14.96 -9.40 -3.42
CA GLU A 250 15.55 -9.92 -4.66
C GLU A 250 15.65 -8.80 -5.70
N ILE A 251 14.56 -8.05 -5.89
CA ILE A 251 14.46 -6.92 -6.82
C ILE A 251 15.43 -5.79 -6.46
N VAL A 252 15.54 -5.41 -5.18
CA VAL A 252 16.46 -4.34 -4.76
C VAL A 252 17.91 -4.72 -5.07
N LYS A 253 18.33 -5.96 -4.77
CA LYS A 253 19.69 -6.45 -5.08
C LYS A 253 20.00 -6.51 -6.57
N GLU A 254 18.97 -6.70 -7.40
CA GLU A 254 19.09 -6.66 -8.86
C GLU A 254 19.21 -5.23 -9.37
N TRP A 255 18.39 -4.31 -8.85
CA TRP A 255 18.44 -2.90 -9.18
C TRP A 255 19.76 -2.25 -8.73
N GLU A 256 20.29 -2.60 -7.55
CA GLU A 256 21.53 -2.04 -6.97
C GLU A 256 22.75 -2.08 -7.88
N VAL A 257 22.82 -3.04 -8.80
CA VAL A 257 23.93 -3.20 -9.75
C VAL A 257 23.55 -2.78 -11.17
N SER A 258 22.31 -2.34 -11.38
CA SER A 258 21.80 -1.98 -12.70
C SER A 258 22.21 -0.58 -13.13
N ALA A 259 22.30 -0.39 -14.45
CA ALA A 259 22.57 0.93 -15.05
C ALA A 259 21.57 2.01 -14.66
N HIS A 260 20.33 1.64 -14.33
CA HIS A 260 19.31 2.57 -13.86
C HIS A 260 19.67 3.16 -12.48
N ARG A 261 20.12 2.33 -11.54
CA ARG A 261 20.52 2.78 -10.20
C ARG A 261 21.71 3.73 -10.22
N TYR A 262 22.70 3.48 -11.08
CA TYR A 262 23.89 4.32 -11.18
C TYR A 262 23.84 5.31 -12.34
N ALA A 263 22.67 5.54 -12.95
CA ALA A 263 22.52 6.39 -14.13
C ALA A 263 23.02 7.83 -13.90
N ALA A 264 22.89 8.34 -12.67
CA ALA A 264 23.47 9.61 -12.24
C ALA A 264 24.90 9.46 -11.72
N LEU A 265 25.26 8.32 -11.12
CA LEU A 265 26.55 8.10 -10.47
C LEU A 265 27.69 7.80 -11.47
N ASP A 266 27.36 7.30 -12.65
CA ASP A 266 28.33 6.89 -13.68
C ASP A 266 29.38 7.99 -13.96
N PRO A 267 30.68 7.73 -13.76
CA PRO A 267 31.75 8.70 -14.02
C PRO A 267 31.78 9.24 -15.44
N ALA A 268 31.45 8.41 -16.44
CA ALA A 268 31.41 8.85 -17.84
C ALA A 268 30.26 9.83 -18.07
N PHE A 269 29.09 9.54 -17.49
CA PHE A 269 27.95 10.45 -17.51
C PHE A 269 28.26 11.77 -16.81
N GLN A 270 28.85 11.72 -15.62
CA GLN A 270 29.22 12.90 -14.84
C GLN A 270 30.18 13.81 -15.62
N ALA A 271 31.16 13.23 -16.32
CA ALA A 271 32.07 14.00 -17.17
C ALA A 271 31.32 14.70 -18.33
N VAL A 272 30.44 14.00 -19.03
CA VAL A 272 29.64 14.58 -20.13
C VAL A 272 28.68 15.66 -19.63
N GLN A 273 28.01 15.42 -18.50
CA GLN A 273 27.13 16.38 -17.85
C GLN A 273 27.88 17.65 -17.47
N LYS A 274 29.08 17.52 -16.88
CA LYS A 274 29.93 18.65 -16.51
C LYS A 274 30.31 19.49 -17.73
N VAL A 275 30.80 18.85 -18.79
CA VAL A 275 31.16 19.55 -20.04
C VAL A 275 29.95 20.29 -20.63
N MET A 276 28.77 19.66 -20.65
CA MET A 276 27.55 20.30 -21.13
C MET A 276 27.16 21.50 -20.26
N GLY A 277 27.26 21.37 -18.93
CA GLY A 277 26.99 22.46 -17.99
C GLY A 277 27.96 23.64 -18.16
N GLU A 278 29.25 23.37 -18.36
CA GLU A 278 30.27 24.39 -18.59
C GLU A 278 30.11 25.12 -19.93
N GLN A 279 29.71 24.41 -20.99
CA GLN A 279 29.57 24.99 -22.33
C GLN A 279 28.23 25.70 -22.55
N ASN A 280 27.14 25.13 -22.06
CA ASN A 280 25.77 25.54 -22.40
C ASN A 280 24.97 26.06 -21.19
N GLY A 281 25.58 26.12 -20.00
CA GLY A 281 24.92 26.47 -18.75
C GLY A 281 24.29 25.28 -18.03
N ALA A 282 24.11 25.40 -16.71
CA ALA A 282 23.63 24.32 -15.85
C ALA A 282 22.23 23.80 -16.23
N GLU A 283 21.33 24.67 -16.70
CA GLU A 283 19.96 24.32 -17.06
C GLU A 283 19.90 23.41 -18.28
N SER A 284 20.88 23.51 -19.18
CA SER A 284 20.97 22.62 -20.33
C SER A 284 21.06 21.15 -19.91
N THR A 285 21.64 20.87 -18.73
CA THR A 285 21.79 19.51 -18.18
C THR A 285 20.47 18.88 -17.73
N ARG A 286 19.37 19.66 -17.64
CA ARG A 286 18.02 19.11 -17.44
C ARG A 286 17.63 18.17 -18.57
N TYR A 287 18.13 18.39 -19.80
CA TYR A 287 18.03 17.47 -20.94
C TYR A 287 18.40 16.03 -20.53
N CYS A 288 19.52 15.89 -19.83
CA CYS A 288 20.03 14.60 -19.36
C CYS A 288 19.28 14.12 -18.12
N GLY A 289 18.88 15.06 -17.25
CA GLY A 289 18.24 14.78 -15.97
C GLY A 289 16.95 14.00 -16.05
N GLY A 290 16.18 14.16 -17.14
CA GLY A 290 14.94 13.40 -17.33
C GLY A 290 15.15 11.89 -17.44
N CYS A 291 16.29 11.44 -17.98
CA CYS A 291 16.58 10.02 -18.13
C CYS A 291 17.52 9.49 -17.06
N HIS A 292 18.54 10.28 -16.68
CA HIS A 292 19.64 9.80 -15.83
C HIS A 292 19.48 10.11 -14.35
N ASP A 293 18.79 11.21 -14.03
CA ASP A 293 18.75 11.74 -12.68
C ASP A 293 17.41 12.46 -12.39
N PRO A 294 16.27 11.72 -12.46
CA PRO A 294 14.95 12.35 -12.38
C PRO A 294 14.68 12.95 -11.00
N ILE A 295 15.28 12.38 -9.95
CA ILE A 295 15.15 12.89 -8.57
C ILE A 295 15.73 14.31 -8.48
N SER A 296 16.92 14.55 -9.01
CA SER A 296 17.54 15.88 -8.99
C SER A 296 16.84 16.84 -9.95
N LEU A 297 16.33 16.34 -11.09
CA LEU A 297 15.52 17.16 -12.00
C LEU A 297 14.27 17.68 -11.30
N PHE A 298 13.46 16.79 -10.71
CA PHE A 298 12.17 17.17 -10.12
C PHE A 298 12.31 17.92 -8.79
N SER A 299 13.43 17.79 -8.08
CA SER A 299 13.74 18.61 -6.90
C SER A 299 14.36 19.97 -7.23
N GLY A 300 14.63 20.25 -8.51
CA GLY A 300 15.19 21.52 -8.95
C GLY A 300 16.69 21.69 -8.71
N THR A 301 17.44 20.60 -8.50
CA THR A 301 18.89 20.66 -8.27
C THR A 301 19.70 20.97 -9.54
N LYS A 302 19.12 20.77 -10.72
CA LYS A 302 19.74 21.11 -12.02
C LYS A 302 19.51 22.59 -12.37
N ASN A 303 20.20 23.49 -11.69
CA ASN A 303 19.94 24.93 -11.71
C ASN A 303 21.21 25.79 -11.81
N ILE A 304 21.08 27.10 -12.14
CA ILE A 304 22.20 28.05 -12.19
C ILE A 304 22.90 28.11 -10.82
N PHE A 305 24.22 28.33 -10.84
CA PHE A 305 25.07 28.53 -9.65
C PHE A 305 25.28 27.29 -8.77
N ARG A 306 24.90 26.11 -9.26
CA ARG A 306 25.23 24.84 -8.61
C ARG A 306 26.36 24.14 -9.33
N ASP A 307 27.52 24.08 -8.67
CA ASP A 307 28.66 23.27 -9.12
C ASP A 307 28.29 21.78 -9.13
N ASP A 308 27.50 21.36 -8.12
CA ASP A 308 26.94 20.02 -8.02
C ASP A 308 25.58 19.96 -8.74
N LEU A 309 25.62 19.55 -10.01
CA LEU A 309 24.47 19.41 -10.91
C LEU A 309 23.53 18.25 -10.55
N THR A 310 23.82 17.52 -9.47
CA THR A 310 23.11 16.33 -9.01
C THR A 310 22.95 16.38 -7.49
N GLY A 311 21.73 16.19 -6.97
CA GLY A 311 21.49 16.15 -5.53
C GLY A 311 21.86 14.79 -4.95
N LEU A 312 22.24 14.70 -3.67
CA LEU A 312 22.78 13.47 -3.08
C LEU A 312 21.87 12.23 -3.26
N ILE A 313 20.56 12.36 -3.09
CA ILE A 313 19.61 11.25 -3.30
C ILE A 313 19.60 10.82 -4.77
N GLY A 314 19.52 11.78 -5.70
CA GLY A 314 19.56 11.50 -7.14
C GLY A 314 20.88 10.90 -7.58
N TYR A 315 21.99 11.38 -7.03
CA TYR A 315 23.33 10.82 -7.25
C TYR A 315 23.41 9.35 -6.83
N GLN A 316 22.84 9.01 -5.67
CA GLN A 316 22.92 7.66 -5.13
C GLN A 316 21.93 6.67 -5.77
N GLU A 317 20.78 7.13 -6.26
CA GLU A 317 19.72 6.24 -6.76
C GLU A 317 19.44 6.35 -8.27
N GLY A 318 19.90 7.42 -8.94
CA GLY A 318 19.62 7.66 -10.36
C GLY A 318 18.12 7.52 -10.67
N VAL A 319 17.80 6.47 -11.42
CA VAL A 319 16.43 6.02 -11.63
C VAL A 319 16.05 5.02 -10.53
N SER A 320 15.44 5.54 -9.47
CA SER A 320 14.97 4.78 -8.30
C SER A 320 13.73 3.91 -8.60
N CYS A 321 13.39 3.02 -7.65
CA CYS A 321 12.14 2.27 -7.70
C CYS A 321 10.93 3.20 -7.87
N ILE A 322 10.83 4.24 -7.03
CA ILE A 322 9.68 5.16 -7.07
C ILE A 322 9.66 5.99 -8.35
N VAL A 323 10.81 6.39 -8.90
CA VAL A 323 10.86 7.11 -10.18
C VAL A 323 10.19 6.29 -11.29
N CYS A 324 10.57 5.02 -11.46
CA CYS A 324 9.93 4.17 -12.47
C CYS A 324 8.46 3.89 -12.14
N HIS A 325 8.16 3.52 -10.90
CA HIS A 325 6.83 3.04 -10.51
C HIS A 325 5.80 4.17 -10.34
N ALA A 326 6.22 5.43 -10.28
CA ALA A 326 5.31 6.58 -10.13
C ALA A 326 5.00 7.30 -11.45
N ILE A 327 5.57 6.87 -12.58
CA ILE A 327 5.21 7.34 -13.92
C ILE A 327 3.79 6.85 -14.26
N LYS A 328 2.94 7.78 -14.69
CA LYS A 328 1.53 7.50 -15.04
C LYS A 328 1.24 7.60 -16.53
N GLU A 329 2.06 8.33 -17.27
CA GLU A 329 1.90 8.54 -18.71
C GLU A 329 3.27 8.55 -19.37
N THR A 330 3.37 8.01 -20.58
CA THR A 330 4.57 8.04 -21.42
C THR A 330 4.19 8.31 -22.87
N ASP A 331 5.12 8.87 -23.62
CA ASP A 331 4.99 9.11 -25.05
C ASP A 331 6.29 8.74 -25.78
N VAL A 332 6.15 8.33 -27.05
CA VAL A 332 7.24 7.80 -27.87
C VAL A 332 8.07 8.86 -28.62
N LYS A 333 7.91 10.16 -28.30
CA LYS A 333 8.79 11.21 -28.82
C LYS A 333 10.23 11.03 -28.31
N GLY A 334 10.41 10.48 -27.12
CA GLY A 334 11.72 10.37 -26.47
C GLY A 334 12.07 11.58 -25.60
N ASN A 335 13.34 11.70 -25.18
CA ASN A 335 13.84 12.77 -24.30
C ASN A 335 13.08 12.89 -22.96
N ALA A 336 12.87 11.74 -22.31
CA ALA A 336 12.14 11.63 -21.05
C ALA A 336 10.68 12.10 -21.13
N ASN A 337 10.00 11.93 -22.27
CA ASN A 337 8.61 12.35 -22.42
C ASN A 337 7.66 11.45 -21.62
N TYR A 338 7.54 11.73 -20.34
CA TYR A 338 6.66 11.06 -19.39
C TYR A 338 6.09 12.04 -18.36
N VAL A 339 4.98 11.65 -17.74
CA VAL A 339 4.38 12.35 -16.60
C VAL A 339 4.51 11.48 -15.36
N ILE A 340 5.16 12.02 -14.33
CA ILE A 340 5.30 11.39 -13.01
C ILE A 340 4.36 12.05 -11.99
N THR A 341 3.84 11.24 -11.07
CA THR A 341 3.06 11.73 -9.91
C THR A 341 3.83 11.50 -8.63
N GLN A 342 3.75 12.42 -7.66
CA GLN A 342 4.29 12.16 -6.32
C GLN A 342 3.36 11.21 -5.55
N PRO A 343 3.79 9.97 -5.22
CA PRO A 343 2.95 9.04 -4.48
C PRO A 343 2.72 9.54 -3.05
N ARG A 344 1.53 9.28 -2.51
CA ARG A 344 1.30 9.46 -1.07
C ARG A 344 2.05 8.37 -0.32
N ARG A 345 2.51 8.69 0.89
CA ARG A 345 3.28 7.77 1.71
C ARG A 345 2.43 7.21 2.84
N TYR A 346 2.74 5.98 3.25
CA TYR A 346 2.19 5.40 4.47
C TYR A 346 2.72 6.13 5.71
N LEU A 347 1.98 6.05 6.82
CA LEU A 347 2.42 6.62 8.09
C LEU A 347 3.80 6.08 8.42
N PHE A 348 4.69 6.98 8.83
CA PHE A 348 6.07 6.67 9.22
C PHE A 348 6.98 6.11 8.10
N GLU A 349 6.52 6.01 6.84
CA GLU A 349 7.34 5.48 5.74
C GLU A 349 8.58 6.33 5.45
N LEU A 350 8.47 7.65 5.62
CA LEU A 350 9.58 8.60 5.48
C LEU A 350 10.25 8.94 6.81
N SER A 351 9.88 8.26 7.90
CA SER A 351 10.43 8.53 9.23
C SER A 351 11.56 7.56 9.54
N GLU A 352 12.55 8.03 10.28
CA GLU A 352 13.69 7.21 10.68
C GLU A 352 13.39 6.36 11.92
N GLY A 353 14.12 5.26 12.05
CA GLY A 353 14.11 4.40 13.24
C GLY A 353 13.26 3.13 13.10
N LYS A 354 13.59 2.14 13.94
CA LYS A 354 13.00 0.78 13.87
C LYS A 354 11.49 0.77 14.13
N ALA A 355 11.01 1.64 15.02
CA ALA A 355 9.57 1.74 15.32
C ALA A 355 8.79 2.29 14.12
N ALA A 356 9.28 3.36 13.49
CA ALA A 356 8.70 3.92 12.28
C ALA A 356 8.61 2.87 11.16
N GLN A 357 9.73 2.17 10.91
CA GLN A 357 9.80 1.09 9.94
C GLN A 357 8.83 -0.06 10.24
N PHE A 358 8.69 -0.44 11.52
CA PHE A 358 7.73 -1.47 11.91
C PHE A 358 6.29 -1.07 11.55
N PHE A 359 5.87 0.14 11.91
CA PHE A 359 4.50 0.60 11.64
C PHE A 359 4.23 0.79 10.15
N SER A 360 5.17 1.36 9.39
CA SER A 360 5.00 1.53 7.94
C SER A 360 4.93 0.18 7.24
N ASN A 361 5.81 -0.78 7.57
CA ASN A 361 5.78 -2.13 7.01
C ASN A 361 4.49 -2.88 7.37
N PHE A 362 4.04 -2.77 8.63
CA PHE A 362 2.77 -3.36 9.06
C PHE A 362 1.61 -2.78 8.25
N LEU A 363 1.54 -1.46 8.11
CA LEU A 363 0.47 -0.79 7.35
C LEU A 363 0.48 -1.16 5.87
N ILE A 364 1.64 -1.23 5.23
CA ILE A 364 1.75 -1.65 3.83
C ILE A 364 1.22 -3.07 3.65
N ARG A 365 1.49 -3.99 4.57
CA ARG A 365 1.03 -5.39 4.46
C ARG A 365 -0.43 -5.57 4.86
N ALA A 366 -0.89 -4.91 5.93
CA ALA A 366 -2.26 -5.00 6.43
C ALA A 366 -3.26 -4.20 5.59
N TYR A 367 -2.80 -3.14 4.92
CA TYR A 367 -3.61 -2.28 4.06
C TYR A 367 -2.95 -2.09 2.67
N PRO A 368 -2.77 -3.18 1.90
CA PRO A 368 -1.88 -3.21 0.73
C PRO A 368 -2.48 -2.58 -0.54
N LYS A 369 -3.80 -2.35 -0.56
CA LYS A 369 -4.50 -1.91 -1.77
C LYS A 369 -3.88 -0.66 -2.41
N TYR A 370 -3.58 0.37 -1.59
CA TYR A 370 -2.98 1.60 -2.09
C TYR A 370 -1.56 1.37 -2.62
N HIS A 371 -0.72 0.60 -1.91
CA HIS A 371 0.61 0.23 -2.37
C HIS A 371 0.58 -0.42 -3.76
N ILE A 372 -0.29 -1.41 -3.96
CA ILE A 372 -0.44 -2.11 -5.25
C ILE A 372 -0.96 -1.16 -6.34
N GLU A 373 -2.07 -0.46 -6.09
CA GLU A 373 -2.70 0.40 -7.10
C GLU A 373 -1.82 1.61 -7.50
N SER A 374 -1.02 2.12 -6.56
CA SER A 374 -0.19 3.30 -6.79
C SER A 374 1.13 3.00 -7.48
N LEU A 375 1.65 1.76 -7.38
CA LEU A 375 2.98 1.37 -7.89
C LEU A 375 2.95 0.24 -8.93
N GLN A 376 1.85 -0.51 -9.10
CA GLN A 376 1.72 -1.53 -10.14
C GLN A 376 0.83 -1.03 -11.28
N HIS A 377 1.42 -0.83 -12.46
CA HIS A 377 0.76 -0.29 -13.63
C HIS A 377 0.80 -1.25 -14.82
N ARG A 378 -0.17 -1.11 -15.71
CA ARG A 378 -0.09 -1.76 -17.04
C ARG A 378 0.93 -1.07 -17.94
N LEU A 379 1.18 0.22 -17.71
CA LEU A 379 2.03 1.05 -18.56
C LEU A 379 3.44 0.49 -18.74
N PHE A 380 4.12 0.09 -17.66
CA PHE A 380 5.48 -0.46 -17.73
C PHE A 380 5.58 -1.85 -18.40
N LYS A 381 4.45 -2.41 -18.84
CA LYS A 381 4.40 -3.66 -19.59
C LYS A 381 4.49 -3.46 -21.08
N SER A 382 4.54 -2.22 -21.56
CA SER A 382 4.64 -1.94 -22.98
C SER A 382 6.01 -1.33 -23.31
N PRO A 383 6.53 -1.52 -24.53
CA PRO A 383 7.80 -0.97 -24.96
C PRO A 383 7.79 0.57 -24.99
N GLU A 384 6.63 1.21 -25.12
CA GLU A 384 6.45 2.66 -25.05
C GLU A 384 6.91 3.25 -23.72
N PHE A 385 6.81 2.49 -22.63
CA PHE A 385 7.32 2.92 -21.33
C PHE A 385 8.84 3.11 -21.37
N CYS A 386 9.55 2.16 -21.97
CA CYS A 386 11.00 2.22 -22.15
C CYS A 386 11.36 3.34 -23.14
N ALA A 387 10.55 3.53 -24.19
CA ALA A 387 10.78 4.49 -25.25
C ALA A 387 10.83 5.94 -24.74
N ALA A 388 10.16 6.26 -23.64
CA ALA A 388 10.23 7.59 -23.04
C ALA A 388 11.69 8.03 -22.78
N CYS A 389 12.55 7.09 -22.36
CA CYS A 389 13.97 7.35 -22.09
C CYS A 389 14.92 6.75 -23.15
N HIS A 390 14.57 5.62 -23.77
CA HIS A 390 15.36 4.91 -24.78
C HIS A 390 15.05 5.33 -26.23
N LYS A 391 14.52 6.54 -26.38
CA LYS A 391 14.48 7.28 -27.63
C LYS A 391 14.92 8.70 -27.32
N GLN A 392 15.82 9.22 -28.14
CA GLN A 392 16.51 10.47 -27.87
C GLN A 392 16.76 11.21 -29.17
N PHE A 393 16.49 12.51 -29.15
CA PHE A 393 16.83 13.43 -30.22
C PHE A 393 17.41 14.69 -29.61
N ILE A 394 18.19 15.42 -30.39
CA ILE A 394 18.65 16.75 -30.02
C ILE A 394 18.10 17.74 -31.03
N ASP A 395 17.60 18.88 -30.57
CA ASP A 395 17.04 19.92 -31.43
C ASP A 395 17.83 21.21 -31.30
N GLN A 396 17.35 22.25 -31.98
CA GLN A 396 17.99 23.55 -32.01
C GLN A 396 18.02 24.23 -30.63
N GLU A 397 17.11 23.90 -29.70
CA GLU A 397 17.11 24.43 -28.33
C GLU A 397 18.43 24.04 -27.61
N ILE A 398 18.93 22.83 -27.90
CA ILE A 398 20.15 22.25 -27.33
C ILE A 398 21.39 22.48 -28.18
N ASN A 399 21.38 22.06 -29.45
CA ASN A 399 22.59 22.03 -30.29
C ASN A 399 22.83 23.30 -31.12
N LYS A 400 21.87 24.23 -31.14
CA LYS A 400 21.90 25.48 -31.93
C LYS A 400 21.98 25.32 -33.46
N VAL A 401 21.85 24.09 -33.98
CA VAL A 401 21.92 23.78 -35.41
C VAL A 401 20.55 23.36 -35.96
N GLY A 402 19.88 22.41 -35.32
CA GLY A 402 18.65 21.83 -35.84
C GLY A 402 18.34 20.46 -35.25
N TRP A 403 17.31 19.79 -35.76
CA TRP A 403 16.90 18.49 -35.27
C TRP A 403 17.81 17.36 -35.78
N VAL A 404 18.32 16.54 -34.86
CA VAL A 404 19.13 15.35 -35.14
C VAL A 404 18.65 14.20 -34.27
N GLN A 405 18.39 13.05 -34.91
CA GLN A 405 18.11 11.81 -34.21
C GLN A 405 19.38 11.31 -33.52
N LEU A 406 19.31 11.07 -32.21
CA LEU A 406 20.35 10.39 -31.45
C LEU A 406 19.94 8.93 -31.20
N GLN A 407 20.26 8.35 -30.04
CA GLN A 407 19.87 6.99 -29.67
C GLN A 407 18.37 6.75 -29.91
N ASN A 408 18.04 5.73 -30.69
CA ASN A 408 16.65 5.37 -30.98
C ASN A 408 16.49 3.86 -31.05
N GLN A 409 16.42 3.23 -29.88
CA GLN A 409 16.27 1.79 -29.78
C GLN A 409 14.82 1.36 -30.06
N TYR A 410 13.84 2.19 -29.69
CA TYR A 410 12.42 1.87 -29.87
C TYR A 410 12.03 1.74 -31.35
N ASP A 411 12.35 2.71 -32.21
CA ASP A 411 11.96 2.64 -33.62
C ASP A 411 12.72 1.53 -34.36
N ASN A 412 13.97 1.26 -33.95
CA ASN A 412 14.76 0.14 -34.45
C ASN A 412 14.11 -1.20 -34.10
N TRP A 413 13.70 -1.39 -32.84
CA TRP A 413 12.96 -2.58 -32.40
C TRP A 413 11.62 -2.69 -33.15
N ARG A 414 10.85 -1.60 -33.22
CA ARG A 414 9.52 -1.57 -33.85
C ARG A 414 9.55 -1.99 -35.32
N LYS A 415 10.65 -1.68 -36.03
CA LYS A 415 10.88 -2.06 -37.43
C LYS A 415 11.66 -3.37 -37.59
N SER A 416 12.07 -3.99 -36.50
CA SER A 416 12.85 -5.23 -36.52
C SER A 416 11.96 -6.46 -36.69
N ARG A 417 12.60 -7.61 -36.93
CA ARG A 417 11.94 -8.92 -36.96
C ARG A 417 11.34 -9.37 -35.63
N TRP A 418 11.60 -8.66 -34.52
CA TRP A 418 11.13 -9.04 -33.19
C TRP A 418 9.76 -8.44 -32.83
N ASN A 419 9.27 -7.49 -33.64
CA ASN A 419 7.97 -6.88 -33.46
C ASN A 419 6.98 -7.44 -34.49
N HIS A 420 5.99 -8.19 -34.00
CA HIS A 420 4.88 -8.73 -34.78
C HIS A 420 3.57 -8.15 -34.24
N PRO A 421 3.13 -6.97 -34.74
CA PRO A 421 1.99 -6.23 -34.18
C PRO A 421 0.70 -7.05 -34.03
N ASP A 422 0.46 -7.97 -34.97
CA ASP A 422 -0.75 -8.81 -35.02
C ASP A 422 -0.56 -10.18 -34.33
N GLU A 423 0.65 -10.49 -33.84
CA GLU A 423 0.99 -11.76 -33.21
C GLU A 423 1.75 -11.56 -31.88
N PRO A 424 1.07 -11.16 -30.78
CA PRO A 424 1.71 -10.85 -29.50
C PRO A 424 2.59 -11.97 -28.93
N ASN A 425 2.25 -13.24 -29.21
CA ASN A 425 3.03 -14.40 -28.77
C ASN A 425 4.36 -14.58 -29.53
N LYS A 426 4.52 -13.94 -30.69
CA LYS A 426 5.78 -13.91 -31.44
C LYS A 426 6.59 -12.63 -31.18
N THR A 427 5.94 -11.61 -30.64
CA THR A 427 6.60 -10.34 -30.30
C THR A 427 7.45 -10.51 -29.05
N ILE A 428 8.73 -10.12 -29.16
CA ILE A 428 9.66 -10.05 -28.05
C ILE A 428 9.89 -8.56 -27.75
N GLU A 429 9.33 -8.07 -26.64
CA GLU A 429 9.49 -6.66 -26.25
C GLU A 429 10.78 -6.45 -25.44
N CYS A 430 11.07 -5.19 -25.10
CA CYS A 430 12.29 -4.81 -24.39
C CYS A 430 12.50 -5.62 -23.10
N ARG A 431 11.43 -5.83 -22.34
CA ARG A 431 11.47 -6.47 -21.01
C ARG A 431 11.60 -7.99 -21.08
N GLU A 432 11.19 -8.63 -22.17
CA GLU A 432 11.44 -10.06 -22.39
C GLU A 432 12.94 -10.35 -22.42
N CYS A 433 13.75 -9.49 -23.06
CA CYS A 433 15.20 -9.66 -23.12
C CYS A 433 15.95 -9.02 -21.95
N HIS A 434 15.57 -7.80 -21.55
CA HIS A 434 16.34 -7.02 -20.59
C HIS A 434 15.90 -7.23 -19.14
N MET A 435 14.69 -7.73 -18.92
CA MET A 435 14.14 -8.05 -17.60
C MET A 435 13.58 -9.49 -17.57
N PRO A 436 14.42 -10.51 -17.84
CA PRO A 436 13.96 -11.89 -17.94
C PRO A 436 13.32 -12.37 -16.64
N LEU A 437 12.45 -13.37 -16.76
CA LEU A 437 11.68 -13.90 -15.64
C LEU A 437 12.53 -14.85 -14.79
N HIS A 438 12.54 -14.62 -13.48
CA HIS A 438 13.16 -15.53 -12.52
C HIS A 438 12.14 -16.03 -11.50
N ASP A 439 12.31 -17.26 -11.05
CA ASP A 439 11.59 -17.77 -9.87
C ASP A 439 11.91 -16.88 -8.66
N SER A 440 10.89 -16.56 -7.88
CA SER A 440 10.97 -15.54 -6.86
C SER A 440 10.13 -15.87 -5.63
N ARG A 441 10.55 -15.35 -4.49
CA ARG A 441 9.76 -15.35 -3.25
C ARG A 441 9.16 -13.99 -2.92
N ASP A 442 9.40 -13.00 -3.79
CA ASP A 442 8.85 -11.67 -3.69
C ASP A 442 7.30 -11.71 -3.63
N PRO A 443 6.65 -10.92 -2.75
CA PRO A 443 5.20 -10.88 -2.66
C PRO A 443 4.52 -10.46 -3.97
N SER A 444 5.22 -9.74 -4.86
CA SER A 444 4.78 -9.35 -6.21
C SER A 444 5.02 -10.40 -7.30
N SER A 445 5.51 -11.59 -6.94
CA SER A 445 5.62 -12.70 -7.89
C SER A 445 4.25 -13.11 -8.45
N GLY A 446 4.22 -13.42 -9.75
CA GLY A 446 2.99 -13.62 -10.51
C GLY A 446 2.30 -12.31 -10.93
N ASP A 447 2.04 -12.14 -12.23
CA ASP A 447 1.34 -10.96 -12.74
C ASP A 447 0.25 -11.37 -13.75
N ALA A 448 -1.01 -11.08 -13.46
CA ALA A 448 -2.13 -11.29 -14.40
C ALA A 448 -2.40 -10.10 -15.32
N LEU A 449 -1.77 -8.96 -15.07
CA LEU A 449 -1.88 -7.81 -15.94
C LEU A 449 -0.92 -7.92 -17.13
N ASP A 450 0.02 -8.88 -17.10
CA ASP A 450 1.03 -9.12 -18.12
C ASP A 450 0.54 -10.22 -19.08
N TYR A 451 0.70 -9.99 -20.38
CA TYR A 451 0.04 -10.76 -21.44
C TYR A 451 0.54 -12.20 -21.51
N ASN A 452 1.80 -12.45 -21.13
CA ASN A 452 2.46 -13.75 -21.18
C ASN A 452 2.66 -14.40 -19.80
N ARG A 453 1.90 -13.96 -18.78
CA ARG A 453 2.07 -14.40 -17.38
C ARG A 453 0.77 -14.74 -16.68
N THR A 454 0.89 -15.33 -15.49
CA THR A 454 -0.26 -15.64 -14.63
C THR A 454 -0.02 -15.21 -13.19
N LYS A 455 -1.09 -15.10 -12.39
CA LYS A 455 -1.00 -14.79 -10.94
C LYS A 455 -0.20 -15.82 -10.13
N LYS A 456 0.06 -17.00 -10.69
CA LYS A 456 0.63 -18.15 -9.96
C LYS A 456 1.91 -18.69 -10.59
N ASP A 457 2.49 -17.99 -11.56
CA ASP A 457 3.74 -18.45 -12.18
C ASP A 457 4.93 -18.42 -11.21
N GLY A 458 4.84 -17.69 -10.09
CA GLY A 458 5.86 -17.64 -9.05
C GLY A 458 7.12 -16.87 -9.46
N LYS A 459 7.04 -16.07 -10.53
CA LYS A 459 8.20 -15.37 -11.09
C LYS A 459 8.17 -13.86 -10.84
N HIS A 460 9.30 -13.19 -10.91
CA HIS A 460 9.40 -11.74 -11.07
C HIS A 460 10.26 -11.40 -12.29
N ARG A 461 10.12 -10.18 -12.80
CA ARG A 461 10.97 -9.66 -13.89
C ARG A 461 12.25 -9.12 -13.28
N SER A 462 13.42 -9.60 -13.74
CA SER A 462 14.73 -9.16 -13.25
C SER A 462 14.89 -7.64 -13.35
N HIS A 463 15.36 -6.99 -12.28
CA HIS A 463 15.68 -5.56 -12.29
C HIS A 463 17.18 -5.30 -12.52
N ARG A 464 17.90 -6.26 -13.11
CA ARG A 464 19.30 -6.08 -13.52
C ARG A 464 19.47 -5.33 -14.82
N PHE A 465 18.41 -5.29 -15.64
CA PHE A 465 18.39 -4.65 -16.96
C PHE A 465 19.59 -5.10 -17.81
N ILE A 466 19.71 -6.41 -18.04
CA ILE A 466 20.89 -6.99 -18.69
C ILE A 466 21.00 -6.47 -20.12
N ALA A 467 22.14 -5.88 -20.45
CA ALA A 467 22.50 -5.41 -21.79
C ALA A 467 24.03 -5.39 -21.90
N ALA A 468 24.60 -4.63 -22.84
CA ALA A 468 26.04 -4.37 -22.92
C ALA A 468 26.53 -3.37 -21.83
N ASN A 469 26.18 -3.61 -20.56
CA ASN A 469 26.37 -2.69 -19.43
C ASN A 469 27.22 -3.27 -18.28
N GLN A 470 28.16 -4.17 -18.60
CA GLN A 470 29.03 -4.84 -17.62
C GLN A 470 30.21 -3.98 -17.12
N PHE A 471 30.69 -3.00 -17.90
CA PHE A 471 31.93 -2.31 -17.58
C PHE A 471 31.84 -1.44 -16.31
N ILE A 472 30.79 -0.62 -16.19
CA ILE A 472 30.64 0.34 -15.10
C ILE A 472 30.46 -0.34 -13.73
N PRO A 473 29.61 -1.38 -13.56
CA PRO A 473 29.49 -2.10 -12.30
C PRO A 473 30.83 -2.63 -11.77
N SER A 474 31.67 -3.18 -12.67
CA SER A 474 32.97 -3.73 -12.32
C SER A 474 34.02 -2.65 -12.04
N LEU A 475 34.06 -1.57 -12.84
CA LEU A 475 34.92 -0.41 -12.58
C LEU A 475 34.64 0.19 -11.19
N MET A 476 33.36 0.33 -10.85
CA MET A 476 32.91 0.92 -9.59
C MET A 476 32.90 -0.08 -8.42
N LYS A 477 33.23 -1.35 -8.65
CA LYS A 477 33.21 -2.43 -7.66
C LYS A 477 31.87 -2.55 -6.94
N LEU A 478 30.77 -2.46 -7.69
CA LEU A 478 29.43 -2.55 -7.11
C LEU A 478 29.16 -3.96 -6.55
N PRO A 479 28.41 -4.07 -5.43
CA PRO A 479 27.91 -5.35 -4.97
C PRO A 479 27.14 -6.07 -6.08
N GLY A 480 27.51 -7.33 -6.36
CA GLY A 480 26.87 -8.11 -7.42
C GLY A 480 27.38 -7.86 -8.84
N ALA A 481 28.45 -7.05 -9.03
CA ALA A 481 29.06 -6.78 -10.34
C ALA A 481 29.49 -8.08 -11.06
N ALA A 482 30.18 -8.99 -10.39
CA ALA A 482 30.60 -10.27 -10.99
C ALA A 482 29.42 -11.10 -11.53
N LYS A 483 28.26 -11.04 -10.84
CA LYS A 483 27.03 -11.69 -11.34
C LYS A 483 26.45 -10.94 -12.54
N GLN A 484 26.46 -9.60 -12.52
CA GLN A 484 26.05 -8.80 -13.67
C GLN A 484 26.89 -9.15 -14.90
N ASP A 485 28.21 -9.16 -14.77
CA ASP A 485 29.14 -9.47 -15.86
C ASP A 485 28.88 -10.86 -16.44
N SER A 486 28.79 -11.88 -15.58
CA SER A 486 28.52 -13.25 -16.03
C SER A 486 27.18 -13.38 -16.76
N LEU A 487 26.13 -12.70 -16.29
CA LEU A 487 24.83 -12.70 -16.96
C LEU A 487 24.85 -11.91 -18.27
N THR A 488 25.55 -10.78 -18.31
CA THR A 488 25.74 -10.01 -19.54
C THR A 488 26.50 -10.82 -20.60
N GLU A 489 27.56 -11.53 -20.23
CA GLU A 489 28.31 -12.38 -21.17
C GLU A 489 27.43 -13.49 -21.75
N LYS A 490 26.63 -14.17 -20.91
CA LYS A 490 25.67 -15.17 -21.38
C LYS A 490 24.62 -14.56 -22.29
N TRP A 491 24.08 -13.39 -21.94
CA TRP A 491 23.10 -12.67 -22.75
C TRP A 491 23.67 -12.29 -24.13
N LEU A 492 24.89 -11.76 -24.19
CA LEU A 492 25.57 -11.43 -25.45
C LEU A 492 25.83 -12.67 -26.33
N ARG A 493 25.97 -13.85 -25.74
CA ARG A 493 26.10 -15.14 -26.44
C ARG A 493 24.76 -15.77 -26.83
N GLY A 494 23.63 -15.23 -26.36
CA GLY A 494 22.31 -15.84 -26.54
C GLY A 494 22.07 -17.07 -25.65
N GLU A 495 22.78 -17.17 -24.52
CA GLU A 495 22.73 -18.28 -23.56
C GLU A 495 21.94 -17.93 -22.28
N TYR A 496 21.23 -16.79 -22.30
CA TYR A 496 20.45 -16.30 -21.17
C TYR A 496 19.03 -15.97 -21.65
N GLU A 497 18.08 -16.77 -21.17
CA GLU A 497 16.65 -16.68 -21.49
C GLU A 497 15.83 -16.21 -20.28
#